data_AF-A0A7J9T5T3-F1
#
_entry.id   AF-A0A7J9T5T3-F1
#
_cell.length_a   1.000
_cell.length_b   1.000
_cell.length_c   1.000
_cell.angle_alpha   90.00
_cell.angle_beta   90.00
_cell.angle_gamma   90.00
#
_symmetry.space_group_name_H-M   'P 1'
#
loop_
_entity.id
_entity.type
_entity.pdbx_description
1 polymer ?
#
loop_
_entity_poly.entity_id
_entity_poly.type
_entity_poly.pdbx_seq_one_letter_code
_entity_poly.pdbx_strand_id
1 'polypeptide(L)'
;MLYKTKKKQEVLGYRIKKKVFGTEFTLVVRYHPGSYKKQKQTYEKKKVEILEKLLKIKQSVERVGNGKKKSITNALLDASKVIPDDYKKVFPFEGFEEENVFTFSFDEEAEKKLELTFGKTILFTDMHDWDTENVHEILRMTCSKNESTPCKLSQN
;
A
#
# COMPACT_ATOMS: atom_id res chain seq x y z
N MET A 1 3.11 16.51 18.58
CA MET A 1 3.31 17.09 17.22
C MET A 1 4.78 16.94 16.87
N LEU A 2 5.14 16.46 15.68
CA LEU A 2 6.53 16.46 15.22
C LEU A 2 6.86 17.84 14.63
N TYR A 3 6.41 18.15 13.41
CA TYR A 3 6.74 19.43 12.74
C TYR A 3 5.60 19.93 11.87
N LYS A 4 5.67 21.21 11.52
CA LYS A 4 4.85 21.83 10.48
C LYS A 4 5.61 21.85 9.16
N THR A 5 4.95 21.43 8.10
CA THR A 5 5.48 21.57 6.73
C THR A 5 5.36 23.02 6.24
N LYS A 6 6.07 23.38 5.17
CA LYS A 6 5.94 24.69 4.50
C LYS A 6 4.49 25.03 4.10
N LYS A 7 3.66 24.00 3.88
CA LYS A 7 2.23 24.12 3.57
C LYS A 7 1.33 24.19 4.82
N LYS A 8 1.90 24.50 6.00
CA LYS A 8 1.23 24.57 7.32
C LYS A 8 0.50 23.29 7.73
N GLN A 9 0.85 22.14 7.15
CA GLN A 9 0.29 20.85 7.57
C GLN A 9 1.09 20.31 8.76
N GLU A 10 0.38 19.95 9.81
CA GLU A 10 0.95 19.32 11.00
C GLU A 10 1.23 17.84 10.75
N VAL A 11 2.47 17.45 11.04
CA VAL A 11 2.91 16.06 11.01
C VAL A 11 2.91 15.53 12.43
N LEU A 12 2.20 14.43 12.65
CA LEU A 12 2.13 13.77 13.95
C LEU A 12 3.15 12.63 13.99
N GLY A 13 3.71 12.39 15.17
CA GLY A 13 4.63 11.31 15.43
C GLY A 13 4.23 10.59 16.69
N TYR A 14 4.35 9.27 16.66
CA TYR A 14 4.13 8.41 17.81
C TYR A 14 5.26 7.39 17.90
N ARG A 15 5.78 7.17 19.10
CA ARG A 15 6.92 6.27 19.35
C ARG A 15 6.46 5.09 20.20
N ILE A 16 6.84 3.88 19.80
CA ILE A 16 6.54 2.63 20.50
C ILE A 16 7.80 1.78 20.55
N LYS A 17 8.13 1.17 21.69
CA LYS A 17 9.13 0.09 21.74
C LYS A 17 8.43 -1.25 21.54
N LYS A 18 8.92 -2.08 20.63
CA LYS A 18 8.35 -3.40 20.35
C LYS A 18 9.42 -4.41 20.01
N LYS A 19 9.29 -5.62 20.53
CA LYS A 19 10.12 -6.75 20.15
C LYS A 19 9.70 -7.28 18.78
N VAL A 20 10.61 -7.29 17.82
CA VAL A 20 10.42 -7.81 16.46
C VAL A 20 11.57 -8.81 16.20
N PHE A 21 11.23 -10.04 15.81
CA PHE A 21 12.22 -11.12 15.60
C PHE A 21 13.18 -11.38 16.77
N GLY A 22 12.72 -11.21 18.01
CA GLY A 22 13.57 -11.46 19.18
C GLY A 22 14.38 -10.25 19.67
N THR A 23 14.43 -9.17 18.89
CA THR A 23 15.19 -7.95 19.20
C THR A 23 14.22 -6.80 19.50
N GLU A 24 14.53 -5.96 20.49
CA GLU A 24 13.74 -4.76 20.75
C GLU A 24 14.04 -3.70 19.69
N PHE A 25 13.01 -3.12 19.09
CA PHE A 25 13.12 -1.98 18.19
C PHE A 25 12.25 -0.84 18.68
N THR A 26 12.67 0.38 18.38
CA THR A 26 11.82 1.56 18.46
C THR A 26 11.11 1.75 17.12
N LEU A 27 9.78 1.74 17.14
CA LEU A 27 8.94 2.08 16.01
C LEU A 27 8.52 3.54 16.13
N VAL A 28 8.82 4.32 15.11
CA VAL A 28 8.33 5.68 14.96
C VAL A 28 7.27 5.70 13.87
N VAL A 29 6.02 5.96 14.25
CA VAL A 29 4.90 6.13 13.35
C VAL A 29 4.70 7.61 13.07
N ARG A 30 4.89 8.01 11.83
CA ARG A 30 4.62 9.37 11.35
C ARG A 30 3.28 9.38 10.63
N TYR A 31 2.44 10.39 10.88
CA TYR A 31 1.25 10.68 10.09
C TYR A 31 1.37 12.02 9.35
N HIS A 32 1.14 11.99 8.03
CA HIS A 32 1.14 13.17 7.17
C HIS A 32 -0.22 13.32 6.44
N PRO A 33 -1.02 14.36 6.75
CA PRO A 33 -2.38 14.50 6.21
C PRO A 33 -2.40 14.74 4.70
N GLY A 34 -1.39 15.42 4.15
CA GLY A 34 -1.26 15.57 2.69
C GLY A 34 -0.99 14.25 1.97
N SER A 35 -0.36 13.29 2.64
CA SER A 35 -0.08 11.96 2.07
C SER A 35 -1.32 11.10 2.14
N TYR A 36 -2.06 11.18 3.26
CA TYR A 36 -3.37 10.57 3.40
C TYR A 36 -4.30 10.98 2.26
N LYS A 37 -4.47 12.29 2.02
CA LYS A 37 -5.35 12.80 0.96
C LYS A 37 -4.95 12.28 -0.43
N LYS A 38 -3.65 12.30 -0.74
CA LYS A 38 -3.14 11.81 -2.03
C LYS A 38 -3.37 10.31 -2.20
N GLN A 39 -3.01 9.52 -1.20
CA GLN A 39 -3.18 8.06 -1.23
C GLN A 39 -4.65 7.69 -1.36
N LYS A 40 -5.54 8.35 -0.62
CA LYS A 40 -6.99 8.15 -0.74
C LYS A 40 -7.51 8.43 -2.15
N GLN A 41 -7.16 9.59 -2.73
CA GLN A 41 -7.55 9.92 -4.10
C GLN A 41 -6.98 8.94 -5.14
N THR A 42 -5.72 8.53 -4.99
CA THR A 42 -5.10 7.53 -5.86
C THR A 42 -5.81 6.18 -5.74
N TYR A 43 -6.15 5.77 -4.53
CA TYR A 43 -6.88 4.53 -4.26
C TYR A 43 -8.28 4.56 -4.88
N GLU A 44 -9.06 5.62 -4.69
CA GLU A 44 -10.40 5.77 -5.27
C GLU A 44 -10.38 5.64 -6.81
N LYS A 45 -9.41 6.28 -7.48
CA LYS A 45 -9.22 6.13 -8.93
C LYS A 45 -8.87 4.70 -9.33
N LYS A 46 -7.90 4.10 -8.64
CA LYS A 46 -7.47 2.72 -8.91
C LYS A 46 -8.58 1.70 -8.64
N LYS A 47 -9.43 1.92 -7.64
CA LYS A 47 -10.57 1.06 -7.32
C LYS A 47 -11.50 0.93 -8.52
N VAL A 48 -11.85 2.06 -9.16
CA VAL A 48 -12.69 2.06 -10.38
C VAL A 48 -11.99 1.29 -11.50
N GLU A 49 -10.71 1.60 -11.78
CA GLU A 49 -9.96 0.92 -12.84
C GLU A 49 -9.82 -0.59 -12.62
N ILE A 50 -9.62 -1.03 -11.37
CA ILE A 50 -9.51 -2.44 -11.01
C ILE A 50 -10.85 -3.14 -11.26
N LEU A 51 -11.96 -2.58 -10.76
CA LEU A 51 -13.29 -3.17 -10.94
C LEU A 51 -13.67 -3.29 -12.42
N GLU A 52 -13.40 -2.26 -13.23
CA GLU A 52 -13.64 -2.31 -14.67
C GLU A 52 -12.82 -3.41 -15.35
N LYS A 53 -11.53 -3.56 -14.99
CA LYS A 53 -10.66 -4.58 -15.57
C LYS A 53 -11.05 -5.99 -15.12
N LEU A 54 -11.42 -6.18 -13.86
CA LEU A 54 -11.94 -7.45 -13.34
C LEU A 54 -13.25 -7.86 -14.03
N LEU A 55 -14.15 -6.89 -14.26
CA LEU A 55 -15.38 -7.13 -15.01
C LEU A 55 -15.08 -7.56 -16.46
N LYS A 56 -14.13 -6.91 -17.13
CA LYS A 56 -13.69 -7.31 -18.48
C LYS A 56 -13.09 -8.71 -18.49
N ILE A 57 -12.32 -9.08 -17.46
CA ILE A 57 -11.78 -10.43 -17.32
C ILE A 57 -12.93 -11.44 -17.18
N LYS A 58 -13.90 -11.17 -16.29
CA LYS A 58 -15.09 -12.01 -16.11
C LYS A 58 -15.84 -12.23 -17.43
N GLN A 59 -16.15 -11.15 -18.15
CA GLN A 59 -16.82 -11.19 -19.46
C GLN A 59 -16.04 -11.99 -20.51
N SER A 60 -14.70 -11.98 -20.45
CA SER A 60 -13.86 -12.75 -21.39
C SER A 60 -13.85 -14.25 -21.12
N VAL A 61 -14.05 -14.65 -19.86
CA VAL A 61 -14.18 -16.05 -19.43
C VAL A 61 -15.58 -16.57 -19.75
N GLU A 62 -16.60 -15.81 -19.37
CA GLU A 62 -18.02 -16.17 -19.50
C GLU A 62 -18.61 -15.81 -20.88
N ARG A 63 -17.76 -15.48 -21.86
CA ARG A 63 -18.19 -15.02 -23.18
C ARG A 63 -19.18 -15.99 -23.83
N VAL A 64 -20.24 -15.43 -24.38
CA VAL A 64 -21.21 -16.11 -25.26
C VAL A 64 -21.06 -15.54 -26.67
N GLY A 65 -20.69 -16.38 -27.66
CA GLY A 65 -20.54 -15.97 -29.07
C GLY A 65 -19.30 -16.51 -29.77
N ASN A 66 -18.98 -15.96 -30.95
CA ASN A 66 -17.86 -16.40 -31.78
C ASN A 66 -16.51 -15.89 -31.24
N GLY A 67 -15.56 -16.82 -31.06
CA GLY A 67 -14.21 -16.57 -30.58
C GLY A 67 -13.80 -17.49 -29.42
N LYS A 68 -12.49 -17.64 -29.20
CA LYS A 68 -11.98 -18.49 -28.12
C LYS A 68 -12.27 -17.85 -26.76
N LYS A 69 -12.88 -18.62 -25.84
CA LYS A 69 -13.03 -18.23 -24.44
C LYS A 69 -11.66 -18.12 -23.77
N LYS A 70 -11.52 -17.18 -22.83
CA LYS A 70 -10.32 -17.10 -22.01
C LYS A 70 -10.30 -18.24 -21.01
N SER A 71 -9.16 -18.89 -20.84
CA SER A 71 -9.00 -19.91 -19.79
C SER A 71 -8.97 -19.28 -18.40
N ILE A 72 -9.46 -20.01 -17.41
CA ILE A 72 -9.41 -19.59 -16.00
C ILE A 72 -7.99 -19.29 -15.53
N THR A 73 -7.01 -20.13 -15.90
CA THR A 73 -5.60 -19.91 -15.55
C THR A 73 -5.09 -18.54 -16.02
N ASN A 74 -5.41 -18.16 -17.27
CA ASN A 74 -5.04 -16.85 -17.80
C ASN A 74 -5.85 -15.71 -17.18
N ALA A 75 -7.10 -15.96 -16.80
CA ALA A 75 -7.92 -14.98 -16.10
C ALA A 75 -7.36 -14.67 -14.70
N LEU A 76 -6.95 -15.69 -13.94
CA LEU A 76 -6.31 -15.54 -12.63
C LEU A 76 -4.98 -14.78 -12.72
N LEU A 77 -4.15 -15.13 -13.71
CA LEU A 77 -2.89 -14.42 -13.96
C LEU A 77 -3.13 -12.94 -14.27
N ASP A 78 -4.09 -12.63 -15.13
CA ASP A 78 -4.38 -11.24 -15.48
C ASP A 78 -5.01 -10.47 -14.31
N ALA A 79 -5.90 -11.09 -13.53
CA ALA A 79 -6.46 -10.48 -12.31
C ALA A 79 -5.34 -10.14 -11.30
N SER A 80 -4.38 -11.06 -11.12
CA SER A 80 -3.23 -10.84 -10.23
C SER A 80 -2.32 -9.68 -10.67
N LYS A 81 -2.25 -9.39 -11.98
CA LYS A 81 -1.49 -8.27 -12.54
C LYS A 81 -2.27 -6.95 -12.45
N VAL A 82 -3.60 -7.02 -12.59
CA VAL A 82 -4.49 -5.87 -12.51
C VAL A 82 -4.53 -5.30 -11.10
N ILE A 83 -4.56 -6.17 -10.08
CA ILE A 83 -4.67 -5.78 -8.67
C ILE A 83 -3.26 -5.61 -8.09
N PRO A 84 -2.85 -4.38 -7.71
CA PRO A 84 -1.59 -4.16 -7.01
C PRO A 84 -1.52 -4.96 -5.70
N ASP A 85 -0.31 -5.37 -5.30
CA ASP A 85 -0.10 -6.20 -4.09
C ASP A 85 -0.75 -5.60 -2.83
N ASP A 86 -0.62 -4.29 -2.65
CA ASP A 86 -1.20 -3.55 -1.53
C ASP A 86 -2.73 -3.67 -1.42
N TYR A 87 -3.41 -3.98 -2.53
CA TYR A 87 -4.87 -3.99 -2.64
C TYR A 87 -5.46 -5.40 -2.80
N LYS A 88 -4.62 -6.45 -2.86
CA LYS A 88 -5.08 -7.84 -3.07
C LYS A 88 -6.11 -8.30 -2.05
N LYS A 89 -5.97 -7.86 -0.79
CA LYS A 89 -6.91 -8.19 0.28
C LYS A 89 -8.29 -7.53 0.10
N VAL A 90 -8.35 -6.41 -0.61
CA VAL A 90 -9.59 -5.66 -0.83
C VAL A 90 -10.40 -6.23 -2.00
N PHE A 91 -9.71 -6.80 -2.99
CA PHE A 91 -10.32 -7.38 -4.19
C PHE A 91 -9.99 -8.87 -4.31
N PRO A 92 -10.55 -9.73 -3.43
CA PRO A 92 -10.39 -11.16 -3.58
C PRO A 92 -11.05 -11.64 -4.88
N PHE A 93 -10.43 -12.62 -5.52
CA PHE A 93 -10.90 -13.21 -6.76
C PHE A 93 -10.56 -14.70 -6.81
N GLU A 94 -11.42 -15.46 -7.48
CA GLU A 94 -11.33 -16.91 -7.61
C GLU A 94 -11.76 -17.35 -9.01
N GLY A 95 -11.36 -18.55 -9.39
CA GLY A 95 -11.65 -19.13 -10.70
C GLY A 95 -11.92 -20.62 -10.56
N PHE A 96 -12.99 -21.07 -11.21
CA PHE A 96 -13.46 -22.45 -11.18
C PHE A 96 -13.31 -23.04 -12.57
N GLU A 97 -12.33 -23.93 -12.76
CA GLU A 97 -12.00 -24.50 -14.08
C GLU A 97 -13.12 -25.38 -14.64
N GLU A 98 -13.76 -26.19 -13.81
CA GLU A 98 -14.83 -27.12 -14.21
C GLU A 98 -16.05 -26.38 -14.77
N GLU A 99 -16.41 -25.26 -14.15
CA GLU A 99 -17.56 -24.43 -14.54
C GLU A 99 -17.17 -23.34 -15.54
N ASN A 100 -15.87 -23.12 -15.74
CA ASN A 100 -15.30 -21.97 -16.46
C ASN A 100 -15.93 -20.65 -15.99
N VAL A 101 -15.94 -20.45 -14.68
CA VAL A 101 -16.48 -19.27 -13.98
C VAL A 101 -15.35 -18.51 -13.30
N PHE A 102 -15.39 -17.18 -13.41
CA PHE A 102 -14.48 -16.28 -12.70
C PHE A 102 -15.28 -15.35 -11.80
N THR A 103 -14.96 -15.35 -10.51
CA THR A 103 -15.63 -14.51 -9.52
C THR A 103 -14.64 -13.55 -8.89
N PHE A 104 -15.14 -12.37 -8.53
CA PHE A 104 -14.42 -11.41 -7.71
C PHE A 104 -15.42 -10.72 -6.80
N SER A 105 -14.96 -10.29 -5.64
CA SER A 105 -15.77 -9.53 -4.70
C SER A 105 -14.99 -8.34 -4.16
N PHE A 106 -15.61 -7.61 -3.25
CA PHE A 106 -15.09 -6.41 -2.65
C PHE A 106 -15.25 -6.50 -1.14
N ASP A 107 -14.12 -6.46 -0.42
CA ASP A 107 -14.09 -6.56 1.04
C ASP A 107 -14.01 -5.15 1.67
N GLU A 108 -15.13 -4.69 2.21
CA GLU A 108 -15.25 -3.40 2.90
C GLU A 108 -14.40 -3.32 4.17
N GLU A 109 -14.22 -4.41 4.90
CA GLU A 109 -13.40 -4.40 6.11
C GLU A 109 -11.93 -4.29 5.77
N ALA A 110 -11.49 -5.00 4.72
CA ALA A 110 -10.14 -4.88 4.19
C ALA A 110 -9.88 -3.45 3.66
N GLU A 111 -10.86 -2.82 2.99
CA GLU A 111 -10.76 -1.42 2.57
C GLU A 111 -10.58 -0.48 3.77
N LYS A 112 -11.42 -0.62 4.80
CA LYS A 112 -11.30 0.20 6.02
C LYS A 112 -9.93 0.04 6.67
N LYS A 113 -9.42 -1.19 6.77
CA LYS A 113 -8.08 -1.49 7.30
C LYS A 113 -6.98 -0.87 6.44
N LEU A 114 -7.10 -0.91 5.12
CA LEU A 114 -6.18 -0.27 4.19
C LEU A 114 -6.20 1.26 4.36
N GLU A 115 -7.37 1.88 4.42
CA GLU A 115 -7.51 3.33 4.59
C GLU A 115 -6.88 3.82 5.90
N LEU A 116 -6.96 3.03 6.97
CA LEU A 116 -6.30 3.32 8.25
C LEU A 116 -4.77 3.39 8.13
N THR A 117 -4.16 2.83 7.08
CA THR A 117 -2.72 2.92 6.83
C THR A 117 -2.34 4.20 6.09
N PHE A 118 -3.30 4.88 5.45
CA PHE A 118 -3.00 6.04 4.63
C PHE A 118 -2.41 7.19 5.44
N GLY A 119 -1.44 7.86 4.83
CA GLY A 119 -0.67 8.93 5.44
C GLY A 119 0.26 8.48 6.56
N LYS A 120 0.27 7.19 6.94
CA LYS A 120 1.19 6.66 7.95
C LYS A 120 2.47 6.15 7.29
N THR A 121 3.59 6.40 7.96
CA THR A 121 4.89 5.81 7.64
C THR A 121 5.47 5.26 8.92
N ILE A 122 5.85 3.99 8.91
CA ILE A 122 6.47 3.32 10.06
C ILE A 122 7.96 3.25 9.79
N LEU A 123 8.74 3.81 10.70
CA LEU A 123 10.18 3.69 10.69
C LEU A 123 10.62 2.78 11.84
N PHE A 124 11.47 1.81 11.51
CA PHE A 124 12.14 0.96 12.48
C PHE A 124 13.51 1.54 12.78
N THR A 125 13.83 1.72 14.07
CA THR A 125 15.14 2.18 14.52
C THR A 125 15.54 1.47 15.82
N ASP A 126 16.82 1.16 15.92
CA ASP A 126 17.53 0.64 17.11
C ASP A 126 18.02 1.78 18.04
N MET A 127 17.74 3.04 17.68
CA MET A 127 18.15 4.22 18.45
C MET A 127 17.17 4.49 19.61
N HIS A 128 17.28 3.66 20.65
CA HIS A 128 16.34 3.61 21.77
C HIS A 128 16.32 4.86 22.66
N ASP A 129 17.39 5.65 22.67
CA ASP A 129 17.61 6.75 23.63
C ASP A 129 17.52 8.14 23.00
N TRP A 130 17.30 8.23 21.68
CA TRP A 130 17.15 9.51 21.01
C TRP A 130 15.81 10.17 21.38
N ASP A 131 15.83 11.46 21.71
CA ASP A 131 14.65 12.25 22.02
C ASP A 131 13.79 12.58 20.78
N THR A 132 12.65 13.23 21.00
CA THR A 132 11.67 13.52 19.94
C THR A 132 12.20 14.55 18.91
N GLU A 133 13.15 15.40 19.30
CA GLU A 133 13.77 16.38 18.40
C GLU A 133 14.66 15.70 17.36
N ASN A 134 15.42 14.67 17.76
CA ASN A 134 16.26 13.89 16.84
C ASN A 134 15.46 13.04 15.82
N VAL A 135 14.19 12.76 16.09
CA VAL A 135 13.29 12.06 15.13
C VAL A 135 13.09 12.88 13.86
N HIS A 136 13.17 14.21 13.93
CA HIS A 136 13.12 15.08 12.75
C HIS A 136 14.28 14.86 11.80
N GLU A 137 15.46 14.64 12.36
CA GLU A 137 16.69 14.47 11.60
C GLU A 137 16.70 13.14 10.87
N ILE A 138 16.29 12.06 11.55
CA ILE A 138 16.12 10.74 10.93
C ILE A 138 15.08 10.81 9.78
N LEU A 139 13.96 11.50 9.99
CA LEU A 139 12.94 11.68 8.95
C LEU A 139 13.41 12.59 7.80
N ARG A 140 14.29 13.56 8.04
CA ARG A 140 14.94 14.35 6.98
C ARG A 140 15.90 13.49 6.15
N MET A 141 16.71 12.67 6.80
CA MET A 141 17.70 11.81 6.13
C MET A 141 17.03 10.74 5.25
N THR A 142 15.87 10.22 5.65
CA THR A 142 15.09 9.27 4.85
C THR A 142 14.33 9.93 3.71
N CYS A 143 13.79 11.14 3.90
CA CYS A 143 13.12 11.89 2.82
C CYS A 143 14.03 12.28 1.65
N SER A 144 15.34 12.47 1.88
CA SER A 144 16.31 12.78 0.82
C SER A 144 16.64 11.59 -0.09
N LYS A 145 16.26 10.36 0.27
CA LYS A 145 16.61 9.14 -0.47
C LYS A 145 15.54 8.66 -1.47
N ASN A 146 14.41 9.36 -1.57
CA ASN A 146 13.35 9.05 -2.56
C ASN A 146 13.50 9.78 -3.89
N GLU A 147 14.56 10.59 -4.06
CA GLU A 147 15.06 10.96 -5.39
C GLU A 147 16.18 10.00 -5.74
N SER A 148 16.04 9.35 -6.89
CA SER A 148 16.93 8.33 -7.42
C SER A 148 18.40 8.75 -7.39
N THR A 149 19.18 8.32 -6.39
CA THR A 149 20.63 8.13 -6.46
C THR A 149 21.17 7.47 -5.17
N PRO A 150 22.17 6.57 -5.25
CA PRO A 150 22.73 5.91 -4.06
C PRO A 150 23.72 6.83 -3.34
N CYS A 151 23.41 7.22 -2.10
CA CYS A 151 24.37 7.95 -1.26
C CYS A 151 25.45 7.00 -0.71
N LYS A 152 26.70 7.25 -1.12
CA LYS A 152 27.91 6.75 -0.47
C LYS A 152 27.99 7.30 0.96
N LEU A 153 28.15 6.42 1.94
CA LEU A 153 28.58 6.81 3.29
C LEU A 153 30.03 7.26 3.20
N SER A 154 30.29 8.55 3.44
CA SER A 154 31.62 9.00 3.83
C SER A 154 31.76 8.76 5.33
N GLN A 155 32.65 7.83 5.68
CA GLN A 155 33.19 7.73 7.03
C GLN A 155 34.08 8.95 7.28
N ASN A 156 33.93 9.57 8.45
CA ASN A 156 34.97 10.19 9.24
C ASN A 156 34.49 10.28 10.69
#